data_AF-A0A7L4DQ73-F1
#
_entry.id   AF-A0A7L4DQ73-F1
#
_cell.length_a   1.000
_cell.length_b   1.000
_cell.length_c   1.000
_cell.angle_alpha   90.00
_cell.angle_beta   90.00
_cell.angle_gamma   90.00
#
_symmetry.space_group_name_H-M   'P 1'
#
loop_
_entity.id
_entity.type
_entity.pdbx_description
1 polymer ?
#
loop_
_entity_poly.entity_id
_entity_poly.type
_entity_poly.pdbx_seq_one_letter_code
_entity_poly.pdbx_strand_id
1 'polypeptide(L)'
;VQADGTDGNCVTFVLHDEDHTLGNSLRYMVMKNPDVEFCGYCITHPSESKINFRIQTRGALPAVEPFRKGLNDLMGVCQHVLNTFERSMKEFRARR
;
A
#
# COMPACT_ATOMS: atom_id res chain seq x y z
N VAL A 1 -6.42 6.81 17.98
CA VAL A 1 -5.85 6.31 19.24
C VAL A 1 -4.57 5.58 18.93
N GLN A 2 -3.41 6.22 19.11
CA GLN A 2 -2.12 5.52 19.12
C GLN A 2 -2.06 4.68 20.39
N ALA A 3 -1.72 3.40 20.28
CA ALA A 3 -1.47 2.57 21.44
C ALA A 3 -0.12 3.00 22.05
N ASP A 4 -0.17 3.43 23.30
CA ASP A 4 0.88 4.11 24.06
C ASP A 4 2.01 3.16 24.55
N GLY A 5 2.61 2.38 23.64
CA GLY A 5 3.60 1.37 24.03
C GLY A 5 4.59 0.89 22.97
N THR A 6 4.62 1.48 21.77
CA THR A 6 5.59 1.13 20.71
C THR A 6 6.15 2.38 20.07
N ASP A 7 7.47 2.45 19.89
CA ASP A 7 8.28 3.59 19.42
C ASP A 7 8.01 4.01 17.95
N GLY A 8 6.74 4.08 17.53
CA GLY A 8 6.33 4.42 16.16
C GLY A 8 6.68 3.37 15.09
N ASN A 9 7.44 2.32 15.44
CA ASN A 9 7.76 1.18 14.58
C ASN A 9 6.56 0.26 14.32
N CYS A 10 5.52 0.37 15.15
CA CYS A 10 4.35 -0.48 15.17
C CYS A 10 3.09 0.39 15.08
N VAL A 11 2.49 0.50 13.90
CA VAL A 11 1.30 1.36 13.72
C VAL A 11 0.19 0.62 12.99
N THR A 12 -1.05 0.89 13.39
CA THR A 12 -2.25 0.51 12.64
C THR A 12 -2.84 1.77 12.03
N PHE A 13 -2.84 1.85 10.71
CA PHE A 13 -3.48 2.90 9.94
C PHE A 13 -4.93 2.50 9.66
N VAL A 14 -5.87 3.37 9.98
CA VAL A 14 -7.27 3.18 9.61
C VAL A 14 -7.50 3.93 8.31
N LEU A 15 -7.79 3.23 7.23
CA LEU A 15 -8.12 3.82 5.95
C LEU A 15 -9.64 3.76 5.77
N HIS A 16 -10.26 4.93 5.67
CA HIS A 16 -11.68 5.09 5.46
C HIS A 16 -12.01 5.07 3.96
N ASP A 17 -13.20 4.60 3.64
CA ASP A 17 -13.73 4.47 2.28
C ASP A 17 -12.87 3.60 1.36
N GLU A 18 -12.16 2.64 1.95
CA GLU A 18 -11.25 1.73 1.27
C GLU A 18 -11.57 0.27 1.59
N ASP A 19 -11.19 -0.62 0.68
CA ASP A 19 -11.46 -2.06 0.76
C ASP A 19 -10.24 -2.91 0.36
N HIS A 20 -10.49 -4.15 -0.08
CA HIS A 20 -9.45 -5.07 -0.56
C HIS A 20 -8.64 -4.55 -1.76
N THR A 21 -9.20 -3.63 -2.56
CA THR A 21 -8.60 -3.10 -3.78
C THR A 21 -7.29 -2.37 -3.45
N LEU A 22 -7.36 -1.33 -2.61
CA LEU A 22 -6.18 -0.63 -2.14
C LEU A 22 -5.41 -1.49 -1.12
N GLY A 23 -6.12 -2.15 -0.21
CA GLY A 23 -5.50 -2.92 0.87
C GLY A 23 -4.54 -3.99 0.38
N ASN A 24 -4.95 -4.81 -0.60
CA ASN A 24 -4.10 -5.88 -1.12
C ASN A 24 -2.93 -5.35 -1.96
N SER A 25 -3.21 -4.37 -2.83
CA SER A 25 -2.20 -3.74 -3.69
C SER A 25 -1.10 -3.08 -2.86
N LEU A 26 -1.50 -2.31 -1.84
CA LEU A 26 -0.55 -1.62 -0.96
C LEU A 26 0.21 -2.59 -0.07
N ARG A 27 -0.46 -3.62 0.48
CA ARG A 27 0.20 -4.68 1.26
C ARG A 27 1.34 -5.30 0.46
N TYR A 28 1.10 -5.61 -0.81
CA TYR A 28 2.12 -6.21 -1.68
C TYR A 28 3.36 -5.31 -1.80
N MET A 29 3.15 -4.00 -2.06
CA MET A 29 4.24 -3.04 -2.22
C MET A 29 5.01 -2.82 -0.91
N VAL A 30 4.32 -2.69 0.22
CA VAL A 30 4.95 -2.49 1.53
C VAL A 30 5.77 -3.71 1.94
N MET A 31 5.29 -4.94 1.68
CA MET A 31 6.01 -6.18 1.98
C MET A 31 7.29 -6.37 1.15
N LYS A 32 7.49 -5.61 0.06
CA LYS A 32 8.75 -5.62 -0.70
C LYS A 32 9.87 -4.87 0.01
N ASN A 33 9.55 -4.02 0.99
CA ASN A 33 10.54 -3.30 1.75
C ASN A 33 11.22 -4.24 2.79
N PRO A 34 12.55 -4.45 2.73
CA PRO A 34 13.24 -5.34 3.67
C PRO A 34 13.18 -4.86 5.13
N ASP A 35 12.94 -3.57 5.37
CA ASP A 35 12.83 -3.00 6.71
C ASP A 35 11.48 -3.32 7.39
N VAL A 36 10.53 -3.87 6.64
CA VAL A 36 9.21 -4.28 7.14
C VAL A 36 9.29 -5.72 7.63
N GLU A 37 8.90 -5.92 8.89
CA GLU A 37 8.77 -7.23 9.50
C GLU A 37 7.41 -7.85 9.21
N PHE A 38 6.37 -7.05 9.38
CA PHE A 38 4.99 -7.47 9.23
C PHE A 38 4.17 -6.39 8.54
N CYS A 39 3.35 -6.80 7.57
CA CYS A 39 2.34 -5.97 6.96
C CYS A 39 1.08 -6.79 6.65
N GLY A 40 -0.07 -6.30 7.10
CA GLY A 40 -1.36 -6.93 6.86
C GLY A 40 -2.49 -5.93 6.94
N TYR A 41 -3.64 -6.28 6.35
CA TYR A 41 -4.85 -5.49 6.50
C TYR A 41 -6.06 -6.40 6.78
N CYS A 42 -7.05 -5.85 7.46
CA CYS A 42 -8.35 -6.49 7.64
C CYS A 42 -9.48 -5.47 7.50
N ILE A 43 -10.60 -5.91 6.94
CA ILE A 43 -11.87 -5.17 7.00
C ILE A 43 -12.43 -5.40 8.41
N THR A 44 -12.81 -4.31 9.08
CA THR A 44 -13.38 -4.35 10.43
C THR A 44 -14.72 -5.09 10.46
N HIS A 45 -15.60 -4.76 9.52
CA HIS A 45 -16.87 -5.42 9.29
C HIS A 45 -17.28 -5.23 7.81
N PRO A 46 -17.87 -6.22 7.12
CA PRO A 46 -18.24 -6.09 5.70
C PRO A 46 -19.20 -4.94 5.38
N SER A 47 -19.98 -4.48 6.36
CA SER A 47 -20.88 -3.31 6.23
C SER A 47 -20.19 -1.96 6.44
N GLU A 48 -18.91 -1.94 6.82
CA GLU A 48 -18.13 -0.72 6.98
C GLU A 48 -17.04 -0.65 5.91
N SER A 49 -17.00 0.46 5.18
CA SER A 49 -15.92 0.76 4.23
C SER A 49 -14.70 1.29 4.98
N LYS A 50 -14.08 0.45 5.81
CA LYS A 50 -12.84 0.78 6.54
C LYS A 50 -11.93 -0.43 6.65
N ILE A 51 -10.66 -0.22 6.37
CA ILE A 51 -9.61 -1.22 6.59
C ILE A 51 -8.64 -0.77 7.69
N ASN A 52 -8.26 -1.73 8.54
CA ASN A 52 -7.14 -1.58 9.46
C ASN A 52 -5.90 -2.13 8.79
N PHE A 53 -4.92 -1.27 8.50
CA PHE A 53 -3.67 -1.60 7.86
C PHE A 53 -2.53 -1.55 8.89
N ARG A 54 -2.01 -2.72 9.27
CA ARG A 54 -0.99 -2.87 10.31
C ARG A 54 0.39 -3.00 9.67
N ILE A 55 1.34 -2.18 10.15
CA ILE A 55 2.76 -2.27 9.77
C ILE A 55 3.61 -2.40 11.03
N GLN A 56 4.62 -3.26 10.96
CA GLN A 56 5.69 -3.39 11.94
C GLN A 56 7.03 -3.39 11.22
N THR A 57 7.96 -2.53 11.63
CA THR A 57 9.33 -2.47 11.09
C THR A 57 10.31 -3.19 12.01
N ARG A 58 11.40 -3.72 11.44
CA ARG A 58 12.42 -4.53 12.15
C ARG A 58 13.33 -3.73 13.09
N GLY A 59 13.09 -2.43 13.27
CA GLY A 59 13.98 -1.52 14.01
C GLY A 59 13.31 -0.24 14.43
N ALA A 60 14.10 0.83 14.59
CA ALA A 60 13.63 2.15 15.01
C ALA A 60 13.01 2.98 13.87
N LEU A 61 12.94 2.46 12.64
CA LEU A 61 12.33 3.17 11.51
C LEU A 61 10.82 3.33 11.78
N PRO A 62 10.28 4.56 11.79
CA PRO A 62 8.84 4.77 11.97
C PRO A 62 8.06 4.10 10.85
N ALA A 63 6.97 3.40 11.18
CA ALA A 63 6.13 2.69 10.22
C ALA A 63 5.46 3.59 9.16
N VAL A 64 5.45 4.91 9.38
CA VAL A 64 4.97 5.92 8.42
C VAL A 64 5.85 5.97 7.18
N GLU A 65 7.16 5.76 7.30
CA GLU A 65 8.09 5.81 6.17
C GLU A 65 7.87 4.68 5.15
N PRO A 66 7.84 3.38 5.53
CA PRO A 66 7.52 2.32 4.59
C PRO A 66 6.09 2.42 4.04
N PHE A 67 5.14 2.98 4.80
CA PHE A 67 3.79 3.24 4.31
C PHE A 67 3.79 4.27 3.17
N ARG A 68 4.42 5.43 3.38
CA ARG A 68 4.55 6.49 2.35
C ARG A 68 5.32 5.99 1.13
N LYS A 69 6.41 5.25 1.35
CA LYS A 69 7.19 4.64 0.27
C LYS A 69 6.34 3.65 -0.54
N GLY A 70 5.59 2.78 0.13
CA GLY A 70 4.71 1.81 -0.52
C GLY A 70 3.65 2.48 -1.42
N LEU A 71 3.06 3.60 -0.97
CA LEU A 71 2.12 4.38 -1.77
C LEU A 71 2.79 4.99 -3.02
N ASN A 72 3.96 5.62 -2.85
CA ASN A 72 4.70 6.22 -3.96
C ASN A 72 5.15 5.16 -4.99
N ASP A 73 5.65 4.02 -4.51
CA ASP A 73 6.05 2.92 -5.38
C ASP A 73 4.85 2.35 -6.14
N LEU A 74 3.69 2.20 -5.48
CA LEU A 74 2.45 1.74 -6.14
C LEU A 74 2.01 2.71 -7.24
N MET A 75 2.00 4.01 -6.97
CA MET A 75 1.70 5.03 -7.99
C MET A 75 2.68 4.96 -9.16
N GLY A 76 3.98 4.78 -8.88
CA GLY A 76 5.00 4.63 -9.91
C GLY A 76 4.76 3.41 -10.81
N VAL A 77 4.38 2.28 -10.24
CA VAL A 77 4.00 1.07 -10.99
C VAL A 77 2.78 1.34 -11.87
N CYS A 78 1.71 1.92 -11.32
CA CYS A 78 0.50 2.24 -12.08
C CYS A 78 0.79 3.18 -13.26
N GLN A 79 1.62 4.21 -13.05
CA GLN A 79 2.01 5.13 -14.12
C GLN A 79 2.81 4.42 -15.21
N HIS A 80 3.74 3.54 -14.84
CA HIS A 80 4.53 2.77 -15.80
C HIS A 80 3.65 1.83 -16.64
N VAL A 81 2.70 1.13 -15.99
CA VAL A 81 1.74 0.24 -16.65
C VAL A 81 0.87 1.03 -17.63
N LEU A 82 0.33 2.19 -17.22
CA LEU A 82 -0.49 3.04 -18.07
C LEU A 82 0.28 3.51 -19.32
N ASN A 83 1.47 4.08 -19.13
CA ASN A 83 2.30 4.58 -20.23
C ASN A 83 2.64 3.47 -21.24
N THR A 84 2.97 2.28 -20.73
CA THR A 84 3.31 1.12 -21.58
C THR A 84 2.10 0.62 -22.36
N PHE A 85 0.92 0.60 -21.73
CA PHE A 85 -0.32 0.21 -22.36
C PHE A 85 -0.72 1.21 -23.46
N GLU A 86 -0.72 2.51 -23.16
CA GLU A 86 -1.06 3.56 -24.13
C GLU A 86 -0.14 3.56 -25.36
N ARG A 87 1.17 3.38 -25.15
CA ARG A 87 2.14 3.23 -26.24
C ARG A 87 1.80 2.03 -27.12
N SER A 88 1.57 0.87 -26.50
CA SER A 88 1.25 -0.38 -27.21
C SER A 88 -0.08 -0.25 -27.99
N MET A 89 -1.08 0.41 -27.41
CA MET A 89 -2.36 0.68 -28.06
C MET A 89 -2.25 1.63 -29.24
N LYS A 90 -1.42 2.68 -29.12
CA LYS A 90 -1.16 3.61 -30.23
C LYS A 90 -0.49 2.90 -31.40
N GLU A 91 0.50 2.06 -31.12
CA GLU A 91 1.17 1.25 -32.15
C GLU A 91 0.22 0.25 -32.82
N PHE A 92 -0.64 -0.41 -32.05
CA PHE A 92 -1.64 -1.34 -32.59
C PHE A 92 -2.63 -0.62 -33.52
N ARG A 93 -3.13 0.54 -33.11
CA ARG A 93 -4.04 1.36 -33.90
C ARG A 93 -3.39 1.92 -35.16
N ALA A 94 -2.09 2.22 -35.15
CA ALA A 94 -1.37 2.72 -36.32
C ALA A 94 -1.06 1.63 -37.36
N ARG A 95 -1.03 0.36 -36.95
CA ARG A 95 -0.82 -0.81 -37.83
C ARG A 95 -2.10 -1.33 -38.48
N ARG A 96 -3.26 -0.86 -38.02
CA ARG A 96 -4.58 -1.31 -38.46
C ARG A 96 -5.24 -0.24 -39.31
#